data_AF-A0A0F9CDK3-F1
#
_entry.id   AF-A0A0F9CDK3-F1
#
_cell.length_a   1.000
_cell.length_b   1.000
_cell.length_c   1.000
_cell.angle_alpha   90.00
_cell.angle_beta   90.00
_cell.angle_gamma   90.00
#
_symmetry.space_group_name_H-M   'P 1'
#
loop_
_entity.id
_entity.type
_entity.pdbx_description
1 polymer ?
#
loop_
_entity_poly.entity_id
_entity_poly.type
_entity_poly.pdbx_seq_one_letter_code
_entity_poly.pdbx_strand_id
1 'polypeptide(L)'
;MNRQEQLIKAAAVAFDNGCSPFVHEWLLEHEVTADECMELSSVIGTILQGYLVSPKEVKLSLGFRGAVAAAGMPSEVIEAAVASLEMKAVLKRLKEARA
;
A
#
# COMPACT_ATOMS: atom_id res chain seq x y z
N MET A 1 13.96 10.82 5.38
CA MET A 1 12.69 10.09 5.65
C MET A 1 11.99 10.83 6.78
N ASN A 2 10.74 11.26 6.59
CA ASN A 2 9.97 11.94 7.64
C ASN A 2 9.55 10.93 8.73
N ARG A 3 9.36 11.36 9.97
CA ARG A 3 8.89 10.56 11.10
C ARG A 3 7.62 9.78 10.78
N GLN A 4 6.64 10.42 10.14
CA GLN A 4 5.41 9.76 9.72
C GLN A 4 5.67 8.59 8.74
N GLU A 5 6.59 8.78 7.80
CA GLU A 5 6.98 7.74 6.83
C GLU A 5 7.70 6.56 7.51
N GLN A 6 8.52 6.85 8.54
CA GLN A 6 9.14 5.81 9.37
C GLN A 6 8.09 4.98 10.10
N LEU A 7 7.13 5.63 10.75
CA LEU A 7 6.06 4.96 11.49
C LEU A 7 5.16 4.11 10.58
N ILE A 8 4.83 4.60 9.38
CA ILE A 8 4.05 3.83 8.39
C ILE A 8 4.82 2.58 7.95
N LYS A 9 6.13 2.70 7.68
CA LYS A 9 6.97 1.56 7.29
C LYS A 9 7.09 0.54 8.44
N ALA A 10 7.29 1.00 9.67
CA ALA A 10 7.35 0.13 10.84
C ALA A 10 5.99 -0.56 11.11
N ALA A 11 4.89 0.17 10.93
CA ALA A 11 3.53 -0.37 11.04
C ALA A 11 3.25 -1.45 9.98
N ALA A 12 3.72 -1.26 8.75
CA ALA A 12 3.63 -2.27 7.69
C ALA A 12 4.36 -3.56 8.09
N VAL A 13 5.58 -3.45 8.63
CA VAL A 13 6.34 -4.61 9.13
C VAL A 13 5.61 -5.29 10.31
N ALA A 14 4.98 -4.53 11.20
CA ALA A 14 4.19 -5.11 12.29
C ALA A 14 3.03 -5.95 11.74
N PHE A 15 2.29 -5.43 10.76
CA PHE A 15 1.20 -6.17 10.11
C PHE A 15 1.68 -7.42 9.38
N ASP A 16 2.81 -7.35 8.67
CA ASP A 16 3.40 -8.52 7.99
C ASP A 16 3.76 -9.64 8.98
N ASN A 17 4.14 -9.27 10.21
CA ASN A 17 4.41 -10.21 11.30
C ASN A 17 3.15 -10.66 12.06
N GLY A 18 1.95 -10.25 11.64
CA GLY A 18 0.68 -10.58 12.30
C GLY A 18 0.44 -9.80 13.59
N CYS A 19 1.20 -8.74 13.85
CA CYS A 19 1.06 -7.87 15.01
C CYS A 19 0.33 -6.57 14.65
N SER A 20 -0.45 -6.04 15.59
CA SER A 20 -1.09 -4.73 15.42
C SER A 20 -0.14 -3.62 15.89
N PRO A 21 0.11 -2.56 15.08
CA PRO A 21 0.93 -1.41 15.48
C PRO A 21 0.19 -0.45 16.44
N PHE A 22 -0.98 -0.85 16.95
CA PHE A 22 -1.76 -0.08 17.92
C PHE A 22 -1.80 -0.73 19.31
N VAL A 23 -1.01 -1.79 19.52
CA VAL A 23 -0.82 -2.37 20.85
C VAL A 23 0.17 -1.54 21.67
N HIS A 24 0.01 -1.55 22.98
CA HIS A 24 0.77 -0.71 23.89
C HIS A 24 2.28 -0.93 23.77
N GLU A 25 2.71 -2.19 23.64
CA GLU A 25 4.12 -2.58 23.55
C GLU A 25 4.80 -1.96 22.31
N TRP A 26 4.12 -2.01 21.15
CA TRP A 26 4.66 -1.46 19.90
C TRP A 26 4.75 0.07 19.95
N LEU A 27 3.73 0.72 20.50
CA LEU A 27 3.68 2.18 20.64
C LEU A 27 4.79 2.69 21.56
N LEU A 28 5.08 1.97 22.65
CA LEU A 28 6.20 2.28 23.53
C LEU A 28 7.56 2.06 22.85
N GLU A 29 7.75 0.92 22.18
CA GLU A 29 8.98 0.59 21.47
C GLU A 29 9.35 1.64 20.41
N HIS A 30 8.35 2.18 19.73
CA HIS A 30 8.56 3.16 18.66
C HIS A 30 8.43 4.61 19.15
N GLU A 31 8.26 4.84 20.46
CA GLU A 31 8.10 6.16 21.09
C GLU A 31 6.99 6.99 20.43
N VAL A 32 5.84 6.36 20.18
CA VAL A 32 4.72 6.99 19.46
C VAL A 32 3.91 7.85 20.42
N THR A 33 3.80 9.12 20.10
CA THR A 33 2.93 10.06 20.83
C THR A 33 1.44 9.84 20.51
N ALA A 34 0.56 10.41 21.32
CA ALA A 34 -0.88 10.32 21.08
C ALA A 34 -1.29 10.93 19.71
N ASP A 35 -0.70 12.07 19.37
CA ASP A 35 -0.96 12.75 18.09
C ASP A 35 -0.46 11.91 16.91
N GLU A 36 0.75 11.37 17.00
CA GLU A 36 1.30 10.47 15.97
C GLU A 36 0.45 9.19 15.81
N CYS A 37 -0.08 8.64 16.91
CA CYS A 37 -0.95 7.47 16.87
C CYS A 37 -2.28 7.78 16.15
N MET A 38 -2.86 8.95 16.41
CA MET A 38 -4.06 9.44 15.72
C MET A 38 -3.80 9.65 14.22
N GLU A 39 -2.69 10.30 13.88
CA GLU A 39 -2.30 10.51 12.48
C GLU A 39 -2.03 9.19 11.76
N LEU A 40 -1.28 8.27 12.39
CA LEU A 40 -0.98 6.95 11.86
C LEU A 40 -2.26 6.15 11.60
N SER A 41 -3.20 6.17 12.55
CA SER A 41 -4.52 5.55 12.41
C SER A 41 -5.30 6.13 11.23
N SER A 42 -5.31 7.46 11.10
CA SER A 42 -5.99 8.16 10.01
C SER A 42 -5.40 7.83 8.64
N VAL A 43 -4.07 7.81 8.52
CA VAL A 43 -3.37 7.48 7.27
C VAL A 43 -3.62 6.03 6.87
N ILE A 44 -3.45 5.08 7.79
CA ILE A 44 -3.71 3.65 7.52
C ILE A 44 -5.17 3.45 7.13
N GLY A 45 -6.10 4.08 7.85
CA GLY A 45 -7.53 4.04 7.51
C GLY A 45 -7.82 4.57 6.11
N THR A 46 -7.19 5.68 5.72
CA THR A 46 -7.34 6.27 4.39
C THR A 46 -6.81 5.35 3.29
N ILE A 47 -5.65 4.72 3.50
CA ILE A 47 -5.05 3.76 2.57
C ILE A 47 -5.98 2.55 2.39
N LEU A 48 -6.48 1.98 3.48
CA LEU A 48 -7.37 0.83 3.46
C LEU A 48 -8.71 1.18 2.79
N GLN A 49 -9.29 2.32 3.13
CA GLN A 49 -10.54 2.78 2.51
C GLN A 49 -10.34 2.97 0.99
N GLY A 50 -9.26 3.63 0.59
CA GLY A 50 -8.89 3.82 -0.81
C GLY A 50 -8.76 2.48 -1.54
N TYR A 51 -8.11 1.49 -0.93
CA TYR A 51 -8.04 0.14 -1.47
C TYR A 51 -9.44 -0.49 -1.60
N LEU A 52 -10.26 -0.47 -0.56
CA LEU A 52 -11.58 -1.11 -0.53
C LEU A 52 -12.54 -0.57 -1.58
N VAL A 53 -12.56 0.75 -1.82
CA VAL A 53 -13.43 1.37 -2.83
C VAL A 53 -12.87 1.35 -4.25
N SER A 54 -11.60 0.98 -4.41
CA SER A 54 -10.95 0.96 -5.72
C SER A 54 -11.55 -0.10 -6.66
N PRO A 55 -11.58 0.17 -7.98
CA PRO A 55 -11.91 -0.84 -8.99
C PRO A 55 -11.04 -2.10 -8.88
N LYS A 56 -11.57 -3.24 -9.31
CA LYS A 56 -10.87 -4.54 -9.23
C LYS A 56 -9.50 -4.51 -9.90
N GLU A 57 -9.38 -3.82 -11.03
CA GLU A 57 -8.12 -3.69 -11.76
C GLU A 57 -7.05 -2.93 -10.96
N VAL A 58 -7.46 -1.88 -10.24
CA VAL A 58 -6.58 -1.08 -9.39
C VAL A 58 -6.12 -1.90 -8.19
N LYS A 59 -7.04 -2.64 -7.55
CA LYS A 59 -6.70 -3.57 -6.46
C LYS A 59 -5.67 -4.62 -6.89
N LEU A 60 -5.84 -5.19 -8.09
CA LEU A 60 -4.89 -6.15 -8.66
C LEU A 60 -3.54 -5.52 -8.95
N SER A 61 -3.51 -4.30 -9.52
CA SER A 61 -2.28 -3.54 -9.76
C SER A 61 -1.52 -3.26 -8.47
N LEU A 62 -2.21 -2.79 -7.42
CA LEU A 62 -1.63 -2.55 -6.09
C LEU A 62 -1.11 -3.83 -5.46
N GLY A 63 -1.87 -4.92 -5.50
CA GLY A 63 -1.44 -6.23 -4.99
C GLY A 63 -0.21 -6.75 -5.72
N PHE A 64 -0.16 -6.59 -7.05
CA PHE A 64 1.01 -6.97 -7.85
C PHE A 64 2.24 -6.16 -7.44
N ARG A 65 2.13 -4.82 -7.38
CA ARG A 65 3.20 -3.91 -6.94
C ARG A 65 3.77 -4.34 -5.58
N GLY A 66 2.90 -4.62 -4.61
CA GLY A 66 3.32 -5.08 -3.29
C GLY A 66 4.07 -6.42 -3.35
N ALA A 67 3.55 -7.40 -4.07
CA ALA A 67 4.18 -8.72 -4.19
C ALA A 67 5.56 -8.66 -4.86
N VAL A 68 5.72 -7.88 -5.94
CA VAL A 68 7.02 -7.77 -6.62
C VAL A 68 8.03 -6.93 -5.82
N ALA A 69 7.56 -5.92 -5.07
CA ALA A 69 8.41 -5.17 -4.14
C ALA A 69 8.95 -6.08 -3.02
N ALA A 70 8.08 -6.91 -2.43
CA ALA A 70 8.47 -7.88 -1.41
C ALA A 70 9.47 -8.93 -1.92
N ALA A 71 9.42 -9.27 -3.21
CA ALA A 71 10.38 -10.14 -3.87
C ALA A 71 11.75 -9.47 -4.16
N GLY A 72 11.95 -8.22 -3.75
CA GLY A 72 13.20 -7.49 -3.94
C GLY A 72 13.42 -6.95 -5.35
N MET A 73 12.35 -6.82 -6.16
CA MET A 73 12.49 -6.26 -7.50
C MET A 73 12.81 -4.76 -7.45
N PRO A 74 13.71 -4.25 -8.33
CA PRO A 74 13.98 -2.83 -8.42
C PRO A 74 12.72 -2.04 -8.79
N SER A 75 12.54 -0.85 -8.19
CA SER A 75 11.36 0.01 -8.40
C SER A 75 11.07 0.27 -9.89
N GLU A 76 12.11 0.47 -10.69
CA GLU A 76 12.01 0.68 -12.14
C GLU A 76 11.34 -0.48 -12.88
N VAL A 77 11.61 -1.71 -12.46
CA VAL A 77 11.01 -2.93 -13.02
C VAL A 77 9.53 -3.02 -12.63
N ILE A 78 9.21 -2.65 -11.40
CA ILE A 78 7.84 -2.64 -10.89
C ILE A 78 6.99 -1.63 -11.66
N GLU A 79 7.49 -0.40 -11.83
CA GLU A 79 6.80 0.65 -12.57
C GLU A 79 6.58 0.27 -14.04
N ALA A 80 7.60 -0.28 -14.71
CA ALA A 80 7.49 -0.74 -16.09
C ALA A 80 6.45 -1.87 -16.26
N ALA A 81 6.41 -2.82 -15.32
CA ALA A 81 5.43 -3.91 -15.33
C ALA A 81 4.00 -3.40 -15.14
N VAL A 82 3.80 -2.42 -14.25
CA VAL A 82 2.47 -1.85 -13.99
C VAL A 82 1.99 -1.01 -15.16
N ALA A 83 2.84 -0.15 -15.71
CA ALA A 83 2.50 0.64 -16.90
C ALA A 83 2.04 -0.27 -18.06
N SER A 84 2.69 -1.42 -18.22
CA SER A 84 2.31 -2.43 -19.21
C SER A 84 0.94 -3.07 -18.92
N LEU A 85 0.61 -3.32 -17.65
CA LEU A 85 -0.69 -3.85 -17.24
C LEU A 85 -1.82 -2.82 -17.42
N GLU A 86 -1.56 -1.56 -17.06
CA GLU A 86 -2.50 -0.46 -17.26
C GLU A 86 -2.81 -0.24 -18.75
N MET A 87 -1.77 -0.23 -19.60
CA MET A 87 -1.94 -0.13 -21.04
C MET A 87 -2.79 -1.29 -21.59
N LYS A 88 -2.57 -2.53 -21.15
CA LYS A 88 -3.40 -3.68 -21.53
C LYS A 88 -4.85 -3.52 -21.09
N ALA A 89 -5.10 -3.01 -19.88
CA ALA A 89 -6.44 -2.76 -19.37
C ALA A 89 -7.17 -1.68 -20.19
N VAL A 90 -6.49 -0.59 -20.55
CA VAL A 90 -7.02 0.47 -21.41
C VAL A 90 -7.36 -0.08 -22.80
N LEU A 91 -6.45 -0.82 -23.42
CA LEU A 91 -6.68 -1.42 -24.75
C LEU A 91 -7.87 -2.39 -24.75
N LYS A 92 -8.05 -3.15 -23.66
CA LYS A 92 -9.22 -4.04 -23.50
C LYS A 92 -10.52 -3.24 -23.46
N ARG A 93 -10.59 -2.18 -22.64
CA ARG A 93 -11.78 -1.30 -22.56
C ARG A 93 -12.10 -0.63 -23.89
N LEU A 94 -11.09 -0.20 -24.65
CA LEU A 94 -11.29 0.41 -25.97
C LEU A 94 -11.86 -0.58 -27.00
N LYS A 95 -11.48 -1.87 -26.91
CA LYS A 95 -12.05 -2.92 -27.77
C LYS A 95 -13.51 -3.21 -27.40
N GLU A 96 -13.80 -3.29 -26.11
CA GLU A 96 -15.17 -3.53 -25.60
C GLU A 96 -16.12 -2.36 -25.90
N ALA A 97 -15.63 -1.12 -25.88
CA ALA A 97 -16.43 0.07 -26.21
C ALA A 97 -16.71 0.26 -27.72
N ARG A 98 -16.06 -0.52 -28.59
CA ARG A 98 -16.27 -0.52 -30.04
C ARG A 98 -17.17 -1.67 -30.54
N ALA A 99 -17.49 -2.63 -29.67
CA ALA A 99 -18.37 -3.76 -29.96
C ALA A 99 -19.81 -3.44 -29.53
#